data_AF-A0A960S8F7-F1
#
_entry.id   AF-A0A960S8F7-F1
#
_cell.length_a   1.000
_cell.length_b   1.000
_cell.length_c   1.000
_cell.angle_alpha   90.00
_cell.angle_beta   90.00
_cell.angle_gamma   90.00
#
_symmetry.space_group_name_H-M   'P 1'
#
loop_
_entity.id
_entity.type
_entity.pdbx_description
1 polymer ?
#
loop_
_entity_poly.entity_id
_entity_poly.type
_entity_poly.pdbx_seq_one_letter_code
_entity_poly.pdbx_strand_id
1 'polypeptide(L)'
;MAAGFALFSMFFGAGDLVWPLILGGNVGDKNFFAMIGLLVTGVSLPLLGLLSIMLFEGDYRKFFSRIGYYPCLIVLFIVQAILGPVGSIPRLLTLSYATLKPYFHADFSLFAFSLLASAFVFAFCIKKQRIVQILGLVLTPLLLMCMALILILGLCHPPEAQMVDLSQSGAFLSGISVGYNTLDLIASFIFA
;
A
#
# COMPACT_ATOMS: atom_id res chain seq x y z
N MET A 1 10.32 17.92 10.04
CA MET A 1 9.12 18.01 9.18
C MET A 1 9.26 17.23 7.87
N ALA A 2 10.36 17.34 7.11
CA ALA A 2 10.52 16.62 5.84
C ALA A 2 10.45 15.08 5.95
N ALA A 3 11.01 14.49 7.02
CA ALA A 3 10.99 13.04 7.22
C ALA A 3 9.57 12.45 7.41
N GLY A 4 8.68 13.18 8.09
CA GLY A 4 7.29 12.74 8.31
C GLY A 4 6.47 12.70 7.02
N PHE A 5 6.62 13.71 6.15
CA PHE A 5 5.98 13.70 4.84
C PHE A 5 6.54 12.62 3.92
N ALA A 6 7.85 12.37 3.96
CA ALA A 6 8.47 11.29 3.20
C ALA A 6 7.93 9.91 3.67
N LEU A 7 7.91 9.65 4.98
CA LEU A 7 7.36 8.42 5.54
C LEU A 7 5.87 8.27 5.21
N PHE A 8 5.08 9.33 5.37
CA PHE A 8 3.68 9.33 4.97
C PHE A 8 3.54 8.99 3.48
N SER A 9 4.34 9.57 2.59
CA SER A 9 4.29 9.24 1.17
C SER A 9 4.69 7.80 0.84
N MET A 10 5.54 7.19 1.66
CA MET A 10 6.03 5.82 1.45
C MET A 10 5.02 4.78 1.94
N PHE A 11 4.29 5.08 3.03
CA PHE A 11 3.20 4.25 3.54
C PHE A 11 1.85 4.53 2.89
N PHE A 12 1.59 5.76 2.43
CA PHE A 12 0.30 6.13 1.84
C PHE A 12 0.30 5.88 0.33
N GLY A 13 0.47 4.62 -0.06
CA GLY A 13 0.60 4.20 -1.46
C GLY A 13 -0.74 3.96 -2.15
N ALA A 14 -0.68 3.52 -3.41
CA ALA A 14 -1.87 3.11 -4.16
C ALA A 14 -2.60 1.90 -3.52
N GLY A 15 -1.87 1.06 -2.78
CA GLY A 15 -2.46 -0.05 -2.02
C GLY A 15 -3.39 0.46 -0.92
N ASP A 16 -2.94 1.44 -0.15
CA ASP A 16 -3.64 1.99 1.01
C ASP A 16 -4.83 2.86 0.64
N LEU A 17 -4.91 3.29 -0.62
CA LEU A 17 -6.10 3.95 -1.16
C LEU A 17 -7.12 2.94 -1.71
N VAL A 18 -6.67 1.92 -2.45
CA VAL A 18 -7.58 1.00 -3.15
C VAL A 18 -8.19 -0.04 -2.21
N TRP A 19 -7.40 -0.59 -1.28
CA TRP A 19 -7.86 -1.65 -0.38
C TRP A 19 -8.99 -1.21 0.57
N PRO A 20 -8.93 -0.03 1.22
CA PRO A 20 -10.04 0.45 2.05
C PRO A 20 -11.29 0.77 1.24
N LEU A 21 -11.16 1.23 -0.01
CA LEU A 21 -12.30 1.46 -0.91
C LEU A 21 -13.01 0.16 -1.24
N ILE A 22 -12.25 -0.89 -1.56
CA ILE A 22 -12.81 -2.24 -1.82
C ILE A 22 -13.46 -2.81 -0.54
N LEU A 23 -12.82 -2.63 0.61
CA LEU A 23 -13.36 -3.08 1.91
C LEU A 23 -14.69 -2.39 2.22
N GLY A 24 -14.76 -1.07 2.03
CA GLY A 24 -15.99 -0.29 2.24
C GLY A 24 -17.14 -0.76 1.36
N GLY A 25 -16.86 -1.07 0.09
CA GLY A 25 -17.86 -1.63 -0.84
C GLY A 25 -18.34 -3.03 -0.45
N ASN A 26 -17.44 -3.88 0.06
CA ASN A 26 -17.75 -5.29 0.37
C ASN A 26 -18.45 -5.50 1.71
N VAL A 27 -18.30 -4.58 2.66
CA VAL A 27 -18.83 -4.71 4.03
C VAL A 27 -20.14 -3.94 4.22
N GLY A 28 -20.48 -3.04 3.30
CA GLY A 28 -21.75 -2.30 3.29
C GLY A 28 -22.01 -1.56 4.59
N ASP A 29 -23.10 -1.93 5.27
CA ASP A 29 -23.57 -1.33 6.52
C ASP A 29 -22.63 -1.52 7.73
N LYS A 30 -21.70 -2.47 7.68
CA LYS A 30 -20.81 -2.82 8.81
C LYS A 30 -19.42 -2.18 8.72
N ASN A 31 -19.29 -1.10 7.93
CA ASN A 31 -18.02 -0.44 7.65
C ASN A 31 -17.25 -0.05 8.92
N PHE A 32 -17.94 0.37 9.99
CA PHE A 32 -17.30 0.73 11.25
C PHE A 32 -16.42 -0.40 11.85
N PHE A 33 -16.92 -1.64 11.85
CA PHE A 33 -16.16 -2.78 12.38
C PHE A 33 -14.97 -3.14 11.49
N ALA A 34 -15.15 -3.05 10.17
CA ALA A 34 -14.07 -3.25 9.21
C ALA A 34 -12.98 -2.18 9.31
N MET A 35 -13.35 -0.91 9.53
CA MET A 35 -12.39 0.19 9.78
C MET A 35 -11.55 -0.08 11.02
N ILE A 36 -12.14 -0.56 12.12
CA ILE A 36 -11.36 -0.90 13.32
C ILE A 36 -10.36 -2.03 13.02
N GLY A 37 -10.79 -3.08 12.32
CA GLY A 37 -9.89 -4.17 11.92
C GLY A 37 -8.73 -3.67 11.05
N LEU A 38 -9.04 -2.78 10.09
CA LEU A 38 -8.06 -2.14 9.22
C LEU A 38 -7.07 -1.25 10.01
N LEU A 39 -7.53 -0.48 11.00
CA LEU A 39 -6.65 0.37 11.82
C LEU A 39 -5.68 -0.44 12.68
N VAL A 40 -6.13 -1.60 13.19
CA VAL A 40 -5.29 -2.49 13.98
C VAL A 40 -4.15 -3.05 13.13
N THR A 41 -4.43 -3.58 11.94
CA THR A 41 -3.38 -4.21 11.12
C THR A 41 -2.68 -3.28 10.15
N GLY A 42 -3.41 -2.37 9.51
CA GLY A 42 -2.89 -1.45 8.48
C GLY A 42 -2.17 -0.23 9.05
N VAL A 43 -2.38 0.14 10.31
CA VAL A 43 -1.71 1.31 10.92
C VAL A 43 -0.88 0.92 12.14
N SER A 44 -1.47 0.22 13.10
CA SER A 44 -0.78 -0.09 14.36
C SER A 44 0.42 -1.03 14.16
N LEU A 45 0.29 -2.07 13.34
CA LEU A 45 1.39 -3.02 13.10
C LEU A 45 2.56 -2.38 12.32
N PRO A 46 2.36 -1.66 11.20
CA PRO A 46 3.47 -0.97 10.51
C PRO A 46 4.18 0.05 11.41
N LEU A 47 3.44 0.77 12.26
CA LEU A 47 4.04 1.68 13.24
C LEU A 47 4.90 0.92 14.26
N LEU A 48 4.43 -0.22 14.76
CA LEU A 48 5.22 -1.08 15.65
C LEU A 48 6.47 -1.63 14.94
N GLY A 49 6.37 -2.01 13.66
CA GLY A 49 7.51 -2.46 12.85
C GLY A 49 8.56 -1.37 12.67
N LEU A 50 8.12 -0.16 12.32
CA LEU A 50 8.97 1.02 12.21
C LEU A 50 9.69 1.31 13.54
N LEU A 51 8.95 1.38 14.66
CA LEU A 51 9.52 1.60 15.99
C LEU A 51 10.53 0.50 16.36
N SER A 52 10.22 -0.76 16.01
CA SER A 52 11.09 -1.90 16.29
C SER A 52 12.45 -1.79 15.61
N ILE A 53 12.56 -1.22 14.41
CA ILE A 53 13.86 -1.02 13.74
C ILE A 53 14.53 0.28 14.13
N MET A 54 13.76 1.32 14.46
CA MET A 54 14.33 2.54 15.03
C MET A 54 15.12 2.24 16.30
N LEU A 55 14.70 1.26 17.10
CA LEU A 55 15.45 0.73 18.25
C LEU A 55 16.80 0.08 17.87
N PHE A 56 16.99 -0.31 16.62
CA PHE A 56 18.22 -0.89 16.05
C PHE A 56 18.92 0.10 15.10
N GLU A 57 18.73 1.41 15.29
CA GLU A 57 19.37 2.48 14.51
C GLU A 57 19.07 2.43 13.00
N GLY A 58 17.92 1.88 12.59
CA GLY A 58 17.59 1.72 11.16
C GLY A 58 18.19 0.47 10.51
N ASP A 59 18.98 -0.33 11.23
CA ASP A 59 19.65 -1.50 10.65
C ASP A 59 18.76 -2.74 10.69
N TYR A 60 17.95 -2.89 9.64
CA TYR A 60 17.08 -4.05 9.45
C TYR A 60 17.86 -5.37 9.39
N ARG A 61 19.13 -5.39 8.94
CA ARG A 61 19.95 -6.61 8.95
C ARG A 61 20.31 -7.01 10.38
N LYS A 62 20.70 -6.05 11.23
CA LYS A 62 20.94 -6.31 12.66
C LYS A 62 19.68 -6.83 13.34
N PHE A 63 18.50 -6.27 13.03
CA PHE A 63 17.22 -6.74 13.56
C PHE A 63 16.98 -8.22 13.24
N PHE A 64 17.00 -8.61 11.96
CA PHE A 64 16.75 -10.01 11.56
C PHE A 64 17.90 -10.97 11.93
N SER A 65 19.13 -10.47 12.09
CA SER A 65 20.29 -11.29 12.48
C SER A 65 20.15 -11.92 13.88
N ARG A 66 19.24 -11.41 14.72
CA ARG A 66 18.92 -11.99 16.04
C ARG A 66 18.38 -13.41 15.95
N ILE A 67 17.81 -13.79 14.80
CA ILE A 67 17.29 -15.13 14.52
C ILE A 67 18.42 -16.08 14.06
N GLY A 68 19.56 -15.53 13.64
CA GLY A 68 20.71 -16.25 13.07
C GLY A 68 21.04 -15.79 11.64
N TYR A 69 22.25 -16.07 11.17
CA TYR A 69 22.75 -15.58 9.86
C TYR A 69 21.95 -16.13 8.67
N TYR A 70 21.81 -17.45 8.57
CA TYR A 70 21.06 -18.10 7.48
C TYR A 70 19.57 -17.75 7.46
N PRO A 71 18.81 -17.83 8.59
CA PRO A 71 17.40 -17.45 8.58
C PRO A 71 17.21 -15.95 8.27
N CYS A 72 18.11 -15.07 8.73
CA CYS A 72 18.08 -13.66 8.37
C CYS A 72 18.17 -13.45 6.85
N LEU A 73 19.12 -14.10 6.18
CA LEU A 73 19.26 -13.98 4.72
C LEU A 73 18.02 -14.47 3.97
N ILE A 74 17.43 -15.59 4.39
CA ILE A 74 16.23 -16.15 3.78
C ILE A 74 15.05 -15.19 3.95
N VAL A 75 14.82 -14.69 5.16
CA VAL A 75 13.71 -13.76 5.44
C VAL A 75 13.88 -12.46 4.65
N LEU A 76 15.08 -11.88 4.63
CA LEU A 76 15.35 -10.66 3.86
C LEU A 76 15.16 -10.87 2.36
N PHE A 77 15.58 -12.02 1.83
CA PHE A 77 15.37 -12.35 0.43
C PHE A 77 13.87 -12.44 0.11
N ILE A 78 13.08 -13.13 0.94
CA ILE A 78 11.64 -13.28 0.76
C ILE A 78 10.95 -11.92 0.83
N VAL A 79 11.26 -11.11 1.84
CA VAL A 79 10.68 -9.77 2.03
C VAL A 79 10.97 -8.87 0.81
N GLN A 80 12.21 -8.85 0.35
CA GLN A 80 12.61 -8.06 -0.82
C GLN A 80 11.97 -8.58 -2.11
N ALA A 81 11.83 -9.90 -2.27
CA ALA A 81 11.17 -10.50 -3.42
C ALA A 81 9.67 -10.16 -3.47
N ILE A 82 8.97 -10.18 -2.32
CA ILE A 82 7.55 -9.83 -2.21
C ILE A 82 7.34 -8.33 -2.49
N LEU A 83 8.14 -7.45 -1.89
CA LEU A 83 7.99 -6.00 -2.09
C LEU A 83 8.38 -5.55 -3.50
N GLY A 84 9.38 -6.20 -4.10
CA GLY A 84 9.84 -5.87 -5.43
C GLY A 84 9.15 -6.72 -6.50
N PRO A 85 9.86 -7.70 -7.09
CA PRO A 85 9.50 -8.30 -8.37
C PRO A 85 8.26 -9.21 -8.34
N VAL A 86 7.95 -9.86 -7.21
CA VAL A 86 6.93 -10.94 -7.18
C VAL A 86 5.57 -10.47 -6.67
N GLY A 87 5.53 -9.54 -5.73
CA GLY A 87 4.28 -9.13 -5.07
C GLY A 87 3.81 -7.75 -5.50
N SER A 88 4.37 -6.71 -4.90
CA SER A 88 3.79 -5.35 -4.99
C SER A 88 3.89 -4.76 -6.40
N ILE A 89 5.03 -4.88 -7.09
CA ILE A 89 5.20 -4.27 -8.42
C ILE A 89 4.23 -4.86 -9.46
N PRO A 90 4.14 -6.19 -9.65
CA PRO A 90 3.16 -6.77 -10.57
C PRO A 90 1.71 -6.39 -10.24
N ARG A 91 1.35 -6.40 -8.94
CA ARG A 91 0.00 -6.03 -8.49
C ARG A 91 -0.35 -4.58 -8.86
N LEU A 92 0.58 -3.65 -8.69
CA LEU A 92 0.37 -2.25 -9.04
C LEU A 92 0.22 -2.06 -10.56
N LEU A 93 0.97 -2.82 -11.36
CA LEU A 93 0.86 -2.79 -12.82
C LEU A 93 -0.49 -3.33 -13.31
N THR A 94 -0.95 -4.48 -12.77
CA THR A 94 -2.24 -5.04 -13.16
C THR A 94 -3.42 -4.16 -12.73
N LEU A 95 -3.33 -3.55 -11.56
CA LEU A 95 -4.31 -2.59 -11.07
C LEU A 95 -4.36 -1.31 -11.94
N SER A 96 -3.19 -0.78 -12.30
CA SER A 96 -3.10 0.40 -13.19
C SER A 96 -3.65 0.08 -14.58
N TYR A 97 -3.40 -1.12 -15.10
CA TYR A 97 -3.98 -1.59 -16.34
C TYR A 97 -5.51 -1.73 -16.24
N ALA A 98 -6.02 -2.37 -15.18
CA ALA A 98 -7.45 -2.58 -14.98
C ALA A 98 -8.24 -1.27 -14.84
N THR A 99 -7.64 -0.25 -14.22
CA THR A 99 -8.24 1.09 -14.07
C THR A 99 -8.22 1.91 -15.35
N LEU A 100 -7.18 1.74 -16.19
CA LEU A 100 -7.07 2.46 -17.47
C LEU A 100 -7.82 1.78 -18.63
N LYS A 101 -7.97 0.46 -18.59
CA LYS A 101 -8.60 -0.33 -19.66
C LYS A 101 -9.96 0.24 -20.13
N PRO A 102 -10.90 0.66 -19.24
CA PRO A 102 -12.20 1.20 -19.67
C PRO A 102 -12.11 2.49 -20.48
N TYR A 103 -11.01 3.24 -20.39
CA TYR A 103 -10.82 4.52 -21.09
C TYR A 103 -10.17 4.36 -22.48
N PHE A 104 -9.62 3.18 -22.78
CA PHE A 104 -9.02 2.89 -24.08
C PHE A 104 -9.95 2.00 -24.89
N HIS A 105 -10.40 2.48 -26.05
CA HIS A 105 -11.27 1.73 -26.97
C HIS A 105 -10.56 0.55 -27.67
N ALA A 106 -9.23 0.45 -27.58
CA ALA A 106 -8.44 -0.62 -28.17
C ALA A 106 -8.05 -1.66 -27.11
N ASP A 107 -8.15 -2.94 -27.45
CA ASP A 107 -7.65 -4.06 -26.64
C ASP A 107 -6.11 -4.01 -26.56
N PHE A 108 -5.61 -3.18 -25.65
CA PHE A 108 -4.20 -3.06 -25.39
C PHE A 108 -3.75 -4.26 -24.56
N SER A 109 -2.75 -5.02 -25.03
CA SER A 109 -2.27 -6.19 -24.28
C SER A 109 -1.66 -5.79 -22.94
N LEU A 110 -2.01 -6.52 -21.88
CA LEU A 110 -1.43 -6.36 -20.53
C LEU A 110 0.10 -6.40 -20.56
N PHE A 111 0.67 -7.22 -21.45
CA PHE A 111 2.12 -7.34 -21.63
C PHE A 111 2.73 -6.04 -22.15
N ALA A 112 2.11 -5.44 -23.18
CA ALA A 112 2.56 -4.17 -23.75
C ALA A 112 2.46 -3.03 -22.73
N PHE A 113 1.38 -2.99 -21.95
CA PHE A 113 1.21 -2.00 -20.88
C PHE A 113 2.27 -2.14 -19.79
N SER A 114 2.48 -3.37 -19.31
CA SER A 114 3.46 -3.64 -18.26
C SER A 114 4.89 -3.32 -18.72
N LEU A 115 5.23 -3.61 -19.98
CA LEU A 115 6.53 -3.27 -20.56
C LEU A 115 6.74 -1.75 -20.64
N LEU A 116 5.75 -1.01 -21.15
CA LEU A 116 5.84 0.45 -21.27
C LEU A 116 5.88 1.13 -19.90
N ALA A 117 5.02 0.71 -18.97
CA ALA A 117 4.98 1.24 -17.62
C ALA A 117 6.29 0.94 -16.87
N SER A 118 6.84 -0.27 -17.01
CA SER A 118 8.14 -0.63 -16.42
C SER A 118 9.29 0.18 -17.03
N ALA A 119 9.31 0.37 -18.35
CA ALA A 119 10.31 1.20 -19.03
C ALA A 119 10.23 2.67 -18.58
N PHE A 120 9.02 3.20 -18.42
CA PHE A 120 8.80 4.54 -17.88
C PHE A 120 9.33 4.67 -16.45
N VAL A 121 8.95 3.76 -15.55
CA VAL A 121 9.47 3.73 -14.18
C VAL A 121 10.99 3.60 -14.16
N PHE A 122 11.56 2.74 -15.00
CA PHE A 122 13.01 2.57 -15.13
C PHE A 122 13.72 3.87 -15.54
N ALA A 123 13.16 4.61 -16.50
CA ALA A 123 13.72 5.89 -16.93
C ALA A 123 13.78 6.92 -15.78
N PHE A 124 12.77 6.95 -14.90
CA PHE A 124 12.78 7.80 -13.71
C PHE A 124 13.76 7.28 -12.64
N CYS A 125 13.91 5.97 -12.50
CA CYS A 125 14.83 5.32 -11.56
C CYS A 125 16.32 5.67 -11.80
N ILE A 126 16.71 6.00 -13.03
CA ILE A 126 18.10 6.36 -13.36
C ILE A 126 18.57 7.61 -12.59
N LYS A 127 17.67 8.53 -12.21
CA LYS A 127 18.01 9.74 -11.44
C LYS A 127 17.61 9.64 -9.97
N LYS A 128 18.26 8.74 -9.23
CA LYS A 128 18.01 8.40 -7.82
C LYS A 128 17.80 9.60 -6.87
N GLN A 129 18.60 10.68 -7.01
CA GLN A 129 18.51 11.85 -6.12
C GLN A 129 17.22 12.66 -6.26
N ARG A 130 16.59 12.67 -7.44
CA ARG A 130 15.35 13.44 -7.67
C ARG A 130 14.10 12.65 -7.26
N ILE A 131 14.16 11.32 -7.22
CA ILE A 131 13.00 10.48 -6.95
C ILE A 131 12.44 10.73 -5.56
N VAL A 132 13.28 10.71 -4.52
CA VAL A 132 12.82 10.92 -3.14
C VAL A 132 12.19 12.31 -2.97
N GLN A 133 12.76 13.33 -3.63
CA GLN A 133 12.20 14.69 -3.62
C GLN A 133 10.88 14.78 -4.39
N ILE A 134 10.77 14.14 -5.55
CA ILE A 134 9.53 14.10 -6.35
C ILE A 134 8.43 13.33 -5.60
N LEU A 135 8.77 12.22 -4.95
CA LEU A 135 7.84 11.43 -4.15
C LEU A 135 7.24 12.30 -3.03
N GLY A 136 8.10 12.93 -2.21
CA GLY A 136 7.66 13.73 -1.07
C GLY A 136 7.01 15.08 -1.41
N LEU A 137 7.42 15.75 -2.48
CA LEU A 137 6.92 17.09 -2.82
C LEU A 137 5.78 17.10 -3.83
N VAL A 138 5.67 16.09 -4.69
CA VAL A 138 4.66 16.06 -5.77
C VAL A 138 3.64 14.96 -5.52
N LEU A 139 4.08 13.74 -5.23
CA LEU A 139 3.15 12.61 -5.04
C LEU A 139 2.34 12.77 -3.76
N THR A 140 2.97 13.19 -2.65
CA THR A 140 2.28 13.37 -1.37
C THR A 140 1.10 14.34 -1.42
N PRO A 141 1.24 15.60 -1.92
CA PRO A 141 0.10 16.50 -2.00
C PRO A 141 -0.95 16.02 -3.01
N LEU A 142 -0.54 15.36 -4.09
CA LEU A 142 -1.48 14.78 -5.06
C LEU A 142 -2.32 13.67 -4.42
N LEU A 143 -1.70 12.76 -3.68
CA LEU A 143 -2.37 11.67 -2.95
C LEU A 143 -3.36 12.21 -1.93
N LEU A 144 -2.94 13.19 -1.11
CA LEU A 144 -3.80 13.85 -0.14
C LEU A 144 -4.98 14.56 -0.80
N MET A 145 -4.76 15.22 -1.94
CA MET A 145 -5.82 15.89 -2.71
C MET A 145 -6.83 14.87 -3.26
N CYS A 146 -6.37 13.77 -3.86
CA CYS A 146 -7.23 12.69 -4.33
C CYS A 146 -8.04 12.08 -3.19
N MET A 147 -7.40 11.82 -2.03
CA MET A 147 -8.07 11.28 -0.86
C MET A 147 -9.15 12.24 -0.32
N ALA A 148 -8.84 13.53 -0.21
CA ALA A 148 -9.80 14.55 0.19
C ALA A 148 -10.98 14.63 -0.78
N LEU A 149 -10.71 14.57 -2.09
CA LEU A 149 -11.75 14.59 -3.12
C LEU A 149 -12.67 13.36 -3.01
N ILE A 150 -12.11 12.16 -2.84
CA ILE A 150 -12.89 10.92 -2.67
C ILE A 150 -13.75 10.99 -1.40
N LEU A 151 -13.22 11.50 -0.29
CA LEU A 151 -13.98 11.68 0.95
C LEU A 151 -15.14 12.67 0.76
N ILE A 152 -14.90 13.82 0.12
CA ILE A 152 -15.95 14.82 -0.14
C ILE A 152 -17.02 14.23 -1.06
N LEU A 153 -16.62 13.57 -2.16
CA LEU A 153 -17.58 12.95 -3.08
C LEU A 153 -18.39 11.84 -2.40
N GLY A 154 -17.77 11.02 -1.56
CA GLY A 154 -18.46 9.96 -0.81
C GLY A 154 -19.45 10.51 0.23
N LEU A 155 -19.18 11.68 0.81
CA LEU A 155 -20.11 12.35 1.72
C LEU A 155 -21.26 13.06 0.98
N CYS A 156 -20.99 13.66 -0.19
CA CYS A 156 -21.99 14.34 -1.00
C CYS A 156 -22.91 13.37 -1.76
N HIS A 157 -22.37 12.23 -2.21
CA HIS A 157 -23.10 11.18 -2.92
C HIS A 157 -22.90 9.84 -2.17
N PRO A 158 -23.53 9.66 -1.00
CA PRO A 158 -23.39 8.42 -0.26
C PRO A 158 -23.92 7.27 -1.12
N PRO A 159 -23.11 6.22 -1.39
CA PRO A 159 -23.61 5.02 -2.03
C PRO A 159 -24.68 4.39 -1.14
N GLU A 160 -25.73 3.83 -1.74
CA GLU A 160 -26.73 3.09 -0.98
C GLU A 160 -26.05 1.97 -0.19
N ALA A 161 -26.27 1.94 1.12
CA ALA A 161 -25.74 0.90 1.99
C ALA A 161 -26.42 -0.41 1.64
N GLN A 162 -25.75 -1.25 0.84
CA GLN A 162 -26.20 -2.60 0.60
C GLN A 162 -26.11 -3.38 1.91
N MET A 163 -27.23 -3.96 2.34
CA MET A 163 -27.21 -4.86 3.48
C MET A 163 -26.46 -6.13 3.09
N VAL A 164 -25.29 -6.31 3.70
CA VAL A 164 -24.47 -7.51 3.46
C VAL A 164 -24.75 -8.49 4.60
N ASP A 165 -25.00 -9.75 4.25
CA ASP A 165 -25.16 -10.85 5.22
C ASP A 165 -23.80 -11.31 5.76
N LEU A 166 -23.07 -10.37 6.37
CA LEU A 166 -21.76 -10.58 6.99
C LEU A 166 -21.86 -10.32 8.48
N SER A 167 -21.42 -11.23 9.34
CA SER A 167 -21.36 -10.96 10.78
C SER A 167 -20.48 -9.72 11.08
N GLN A 168 -20.75 -9.00 12.17
CA GLN A 168 -19.86 -7.94 12.67
C GLN A 168 -18.43 -8.43 12.89
N SER A 169 -18.27 -9.68 13.37
CA SER A 169 -16.96 -10.33 13.50
C SER A 169 -16.33 -10.62 12.14
N GLY A 170 -17.14 -10.99 11.13
CA GLY A 170 -16.68 -11.17 9.76
C GLY A 170 -16.19 -9.87 9.12
N ALA A 171 -16.90 -8.76 9.35
CA ALA A 171 -16.49 -7.42 8.93
C ALA A 171 -15.15 -7.01 9.53
N PHE A 172 -14.96 -7.25 10.84
CA PHE A 172 -13.70 -7.00 11.53
C PHE A 172 -12.54 -7.84 10.98
N LEU A 173 -12.74 -9.15 10.77
CA LEU A 173 -11.73 -10.04 10.19
C LEU A 173 -11.39 -9.68 8.74
N SER A 174 -12.39 -9.22 7.97
CA SER A 174 -12.17 -8.69 6.62
C SER A 174 -11.27 -7.45 6.68
N GLY A 175 -11.54 -6.53 7.61
CA GLY A 175 -10.68 -5.36 7.85
C GLY A 175 -9.24 -5.73 8.21
N ILE A 176 -9.06 -6.69 9.11
CA ILE A 176 -7.74 -7.24 9.46
C ILE A 176 -7.00 -7.75 8.23
N SER A 177 -7.69 -8.58 7.42
CA SER A 177 -7.11 -9.22 6.24
C SER A 177 -6.75 -8.21 5.16
N VAL A 178 -7.61 -7.20 4.96
CA VAL A 178 -7.34 -6.10 4.03
C VAL A 178 -6.14 -5.28 4.50
N GLY A 179 -6.04 -4.97 5.79
CA GLY A 179 -4.88 -4.27 6.35
C GLY A 179 -3.59 -5.07 6.20
N TYR A 180 -3.62 -6.40 6.30
CA TYR A 180 -2.45 -7.24 5.98
C TYR A 180 -2.05 -7.17 4.50
N ASN A 181 -3.03 -7.12 3.59
CA ASN A 181 -2.81 -7.04 2.14
C ASN A 181 -2.24 -5.70 1.66
N THR A 182 -2.22 -4.65 2.48
CA THR A 182 -1.49 -3.40 2.16
C THR A 182 0.00 -3.66 1.94
N LEU A 183 0.56 -4.65 2.67
CA LEU A 183 1.98 -4.98 2.77
C LEU A 183 2.83 -3.93 3.51
N ASP A 184 2.19 -2.95 4.15
CA ASP A 184 2.85 -1.86 4.87
C ASP A 184 3.67 -2.35 6.06
N LEU A 185 3.21 -3.40 6.76
CA LEU A 185 3.98 -3.98 7.85
C LEU A 185 5.32 -4.49 7.36
N ILE A 186 5.33 -5.19 6.23
CA ILE A 186 6.54 -5.75 5.64
C ILE A 186 7.44 -4.62 5.12
N ALA A 187 6.86 -3.59 4.51
CA ALA A 187 7.56 -2.41 4.02
C ALA A 187 8.17 -1.56 5.14
N SER A 188 7.51 -1.49 6.30
CA SER A 188 7.99 -0.76 7.48
C SER A 188 9.38 -1.20 7.92
N PHE A 189 9.72 -2.47 7.65
CA PHE A 189 11.03 -2.99 8.02
C PHE A 189 12.19 -2.48 7.14
N ILE A 190 11.89 -1.89 5.99
CA ILE A 190 12.88 -1.43 5.02
C ILE A 190 12.92 0.10 4.93
N PHE A 191 11.82 0.77 5.30
CA PHE A 191 11.71 2.23 5.24
C PHE A 191 12.26 2.95 6.47
N ALA A 192 12.49 2.21 7.57
CA ALA A 192 13.04 2.71 8.83
C ALA A 192 14.49 3.21 8.71
#